data_AF-A0A4Z0BDM9-F1
#
_entry.id   AF-A0A4Z0BDM9-F1
#
_cell.length_a   1.000
_cell.length_b   1.000
_cell.length_c   1.000
_cell.angle_alpha   90.00
_cell.angle_beta   90.00
_cell.angle_gamma   90.00
#
_symmetry.space_group_name_H-M   'P 1'
#
loop_
_entity.id
_entity.type
_entity.pdbx_description
1 polymer ?
#
loop_
_entity_poly.entity_id
_entity_poly.type
_entity_poly.pdbx_seq_one_letter_code
_entity_poly.pdbx_strand_id
1 'polypeptide(L)'
;MQLALALLQTQVPADAGRAQGLLQSVLSSDSEEARSLHPLARLLIAHHAQQRRHEEQLDKQGQVIREQQRRLDQLSERLEALRAIERSMPSRPPR
;
A
#
# COMPACT_ATOMS: atom_id res chain seq x y z
N MET A 1 5.14 -26.92 4.43
CA MET A 1 3.95 -26.27 3.85
C MET A 1 3.03 -25.59 4.86
N GLN A 2 2.48 -26.31 5.85
CA GLN A 2 1.51 -25.73 6.81
C GLN A 2 2.04 -24.47 7.53
N LEU A 3 3.31 -24.49 7.97
CA LEU A 3 3.94 -23.32 8.58
C LEU A 3 4.03 -22.12 7.62
N ALA A 4 4.36 -22.35 6.34
CA ALA A 4 4.41 -21.28 5.35
C ALA A 4 3.01 -20.64 5.16
N LEU A 5 1.95 -21.46 5.16
CA LEU A 5 0.57 -20.97 5.07
C LEU A 5 0.18 -20.12 6.29
N ALA A 6 0.54 -20.58 7.51
CA ALA A 6 0.27 -19.81 8.72
C ALA A 6 1.01 -18.45 8.72
N LEU A 7 2.28 -18.44 8.29
CA LEU A 7 3.09 -17.21 8.20
C LEU A 7 2.58 -16.24 7.13
N LEU A 8 1.98 -16.73 6.04
CA LEU A 8 1.37 -15.86 5.03
C LEU A 8 0.09 -15.16 5.54
N GLN A 9 -0.53 -15.64 6.62
CA GLN A 9 -1.74 -15.03 7.17
C GLN A 9 -1.47 -13.89 8.16
N THR A 10 -0.26 -13.81 8.74
CA THR A 10 0.05 -12.82 9.78
C THR A 10 0.24 -11.40 9.24
N GLN A 11 0.49 -11.26 7.92
CA GLN A 11 0.82 -9.99 7.25
C GLN A 11 2.04 -9.27 7.87
N VAL A 12 2.87 -9.99 8.62
CA VAL A 12 4.11 -9.45 9.20
C VAL A 12 5.24 -9.57 8.17
N PRO A 13 6.00 -8.50 7.86
CA PRO A 13 7.05 -8.54 6.85
C PRO A 13 8.15 -9.59 7.11
N ALA A 14 8.50 -9.81 8.39
CA ALA A 14 9.46 -10.84 8.77
C ALA A 14 8.94 -12.27 8.49
N ASP A 15 7.65 -12.50 8.71
CA ASP A 15 7.01 -13.78 8.47
C ASP A 15 6.87 -14.08 6.97
N ALA A 16 6.64 -13.04 6.16
CA ALA A 16 6.64 -13.12 4.70
C ALA A 16 7.97 -13.66 4.14
N GLY A 17 9.11 -13.11 4.58
CA GLY A 17 10.43 -13.61 4.17
C GLY A 17 10.67 -15.06 4.60
N ARG A 18 10.24 -15.40 5.82
CA ARG A 18 10.35 -16.78 6.34
C ARG A 18 9.45 -17.75 5.57
N ALA A 19 8.23 -17.34 5.23
CA ALA A 19 7.31 -18.13 4.41
C ALA A 19 7.89 -18.38 3.01
N GLN A 20 8.46 -17.37 2.36
CA GLN A 20 9.14 -17.52 1.07
C GLN A 20 10.30 -18.51 1.14
N GLY A 21 11.14 -18.44 2.18
CA GLY A 21 12.23 -19.40 2.39
C GLY A 21 11.72 -20.85 2.52
N LEU A 22 10.63 -21.06 3.26
CA LEU A 22 10.00 -22.37 3.40
C LEU A 22 9.42 -22.88 2.07
N LEU A 23 8.76 -22.03 1.29
CA LEU A 23 8.24 -22.41 -0.04
C LEU A 23 9.37 -22.75 -1.00
N GLN A 24 10.47 -22.00 -0.96
CA GLN A 24 11.65 -22.29 -1.77
C GLN A 24 12.30 -23.63 -1.39
N SER A 25 12.35 -23.95 -0.09
CA SER A 25 12.85 -25.26 0.37
C SER A 25 12.00 -26.42 -0.14
N VAL A 26 10.67 -26.25 -0.25
CA VAL A 26 9.78 -27.26 -0.83
C VAL A 26 10.04 -27.42 -2.32
N LEU A 27 10.28 -26.33 -3.05
CA LEU A 27 10.63 -26.38 -4.47
C LEU A 27 12.00 -27.00 -4.76
N SER A 28 12.93 -26.92 -3.81
CA SER A 28 14.27 -27.52 -3.90
C SER A 28 14.30 -28.98 -3.46
N SER A 29 13.22 -29.52 -2.88
CA SER A 29 13.14 -30.90 -2.44
C SER A 29 12.65 -31.82 -3.57
N ASP A 30 13.35 -32.94 -3.74
CA ASP A 30 13.09 -33.96 -4.74
C ASP A 30 12.24 -35.15 -4.23
N SER A 31 11.72 -35.07 -3.00
CA SER A 31 10.83 -36.11 -2.49
C SER A 31 9.53 -36.15 -3.29
N GLU A 32 8.89 -37.31 -3.35
CA GLU A 32 7.63 -37.49 -4.09
C GLU A 32 6.52 -36.61 -3.52
N GLU A 33 6.46 -36.50 -2.19
CA GLU A 33 5.54 -35.60 -1.48
C GLU A 33 5.84 -34.14 -1.81
N ALA A 34 7.11 -33.73 -1.85
CA ALA A 34 7.49 -32.36 -2.18
C ALA A 34 7.11 -32.00 -3.61
N ARG A 35 7.38 -32.89 -4.57
CA ARG A 35 7.02 -32.69 -5.99
C ARG A 35 5.52 -32.50 -6.19
N SER A 36 4.70 -33.25 -5.46
CA SER A 36 3.24 -33.07 -5.49
C SER A 36 2.80 -31.66 -5.06
N LEU A 37 3.60 -30.98 -4.23
CA LEU A 37 3.32 -29.65 -3.68
C LEU A 37 3.97 -28.52 -4.48
N HIS A 38 4.86 -28.81 -5.45
CA HIS A 38 5.54 -27.79 -6.24
C HIS A 38 4.59 -26.82 -6.96
N PRO A 39 3.49 -27.26 -7.62
CA PRO A 39 2.57 -26.32 -8.27
C PRO A 39 1.95 -25.34 -7.28
N LEU A 40 1.55 -25.83 -6.10
CA LEU A 40 0.98 -25.00 -5.04
C LEU A 40 2.02 -24.02 -4.48
N ALA A 41 3.25 -24.48 -4.25
CA ALA A 41 4.32 -23.61 -3.76
C ALA A 41 4.63 -22.46 -4.75
N ARG A 42 4.66 -22.74 -6.07
CA ARG A 42 4.82 -21.71 -7.11
C ARG A 42 3.67 -20.71 -7.10
N LEU A 43 2.42 -21.19 -6.98
CA LEU A 43 1.23 -20.34 -6.91
C LEU A 43 1.30 -19.39 -5.70
N LEU A 44 1.67 -19.91 -4.52
CA LEU A 44 1.77 -19.12 -3.29
C LEU A 44 2.87 -18.05 -3.39
N ILE A 45 4.02 -18.37 -3.97
CA ILE A 45 5.11 -17.40 -4.21
C ILE A 45 4.62 -16.28 -5.14
N ALA A 46 3.95 -16.64 -6.24
CA ALA A 46 3.43 -15.66 -7.19
C ALA A 46 2.38 -14.75 -6.55
N HIS A 47 1.41 -15.33 -5.85
CA HIS A 47 0.36 -14.59 -5.13
C HIS A 47 0.97 -13.62 -4.11
N HIS A 48 1.94 -14.08 -3.33
CA HIS A 48 2.55 -13.24 -2.31
C HIS A 48 3.36 -12.09 -2.93
N ALA A 49 4.05 -12.33 -4.05
CA ALA A 49 4.74 -11.26 -4.79
C ALA A 49 3.75 -10.21 -5.34
N GLN A 50 2.56 -10.63 -5.80
CA GLN A 50 1.50 -9.71 -6.21
C GLN A 50 0.97 -8.91 -5.03
N GLN A 51 0.73 -9.55 -3.89
CA GLN A 51 0.26 -8.89 -2.68
C GLN A 51 1.21 -7.75 -2.27
N ARG A 52 2.53 -7.99 -2.22
CA ARG A 52 3.47 -6.91 -1.89
C ARG A 52 3.45 -5.76 -2.88
N ARG A 53 3.30 -6.04 -4.18
CA ARG A 53 3.18 -4.98 -5.20
C ARG A 53 1.92 -4.13 -4.96
N HIS A 54 0.82 -4.75 -4.55
CA HIS A 54 -0.40 -4.02 -4.20
C HIS A 54 -0.22 -3.18 -2.93
N GLU A 55 0.44 -3.71 -1.90
CA GLU A 55 0.78 -2.95 -0.68
C GLU A 55 1.64 -1.72 -1.02
N GLU A 56 2.70 -1.89 -1.82
CA GLU A 56 3.54 -0.77 -2.28
C GLU A 56 2.76 0.28 -3.10
N GLN A 57 1.78 -0.15 -3.90
CA GLN A 57 0.90 0.76 -4.65
C GLN A 57 -0.04 1.52 -3.73
N LEU A 58 -0.61 0.86 -2.72
CA LEU A 58 -1.49 1.48 -1.73
C LEU A 58 -0.74 2.53 -0.91
N ASP A 59 0.48 2.23 -0.48
CA ASP A 59 1.32 3.17 0.26
C ASP A 59 1.62 4.43 -0.57
N LYS A 60 1.99 4.25 -1.85
CA LYS A 60 2.21 5.37 -2.78
C LYS A 60 0.94 6.20 -2.97
N GLN A 61 -0.20 5.57 -3.19
CA GLN A 61 -1.48 6.26 -3.33
C GLN A 61 -1.84 7.05 -2.05
N GLY A 62 -1.64 6.45 -0.87
CA GLY A 62 -1.86 7.12 0.41
C GLY A 62 -0.96 8.33 0.61
N GLN A 63 0.31 8.28 0.16
CA GLN A 63 1.19 9.45 0.16
C GLN A 63 0.69 10.56 -0.77
N VAL A 64 0.29 10.21 -1.99
CA VAL A 64 -0.26 11.17 -2.97
C VAL A 64 -1.52 11.85 -2.41
N ILE A 65 -2.44 11.09 -1.84
CA ILE A 65 -3.68 11.63 -1.26
C ILE A 65 -3.38 12.62 -0.13
N ARG A 66 -2.46 12.29 0.78
CA ARG A 66 -2.07 13.20 1.87
C ARG A 66 -1.46 14.50 1.36
N GLU A 67 -0.62 14.42 0.34
CA GLU A 67 -0.01 15.60 -0.29
C GLU A 67 -1.06 16.46 -0.99
N GLN A 68 -2.01 15.85 -1.71
CA GLN A 68 -3.10 16.59 -2.35
C GLN A 68 -4.01 17.26 -1.33
N GLN A 69 -4.32 16.59 -0.22
CA GLN A 69 -5.10 17.20 0.86
C GLN A 69 -4.42 18.45 1.42
N ARG A 70 -3.11 18.40 1.67
CA ARG A 70 -2.36 19.58 2.14
C ARG A 70 -2.41 20.74 1.15
N ARG A 71 -2.33 20.45 -0.15
CA ARG A 71 -2.45 21.48 -1.19
C ARG A 71 -3.85 22.09 -1.23
N LEU A 72 -4.89 21.26 -1.08
CA LEU A 72 -6.27 21.74 -0.99
C LEU A 72 -6.48 22.65 0.23
N ASP A 73 -5.93 22.28 1.38
CA ASP A 73 -6.01 23.09 2.60
C ASP A 73 -5.33 24.45 2.40
N GLN A 74 -4.12 24.48 1.82
CA GLN A 74 -3.39 25.72 1.51
C GLN A 74 -4.13 26.62 0.50
N LEU A 75 -4.76 26.03 -0.52
CA LEU A 75 -5.55 26.77 -1.49
C LEU A 75 -6.81 27.34 -0.86
N SER A 76 -7.47 26.57 0.01
CA SER A 76 -8.64 27.03 0.77
C SER A 76 -8.30 28.23 1.65
N GLU A 77 -7.20 28.16 2.40
CA GLU A 77 -6.73 29.26 3.24
C GLU A 77 -6.45 30.53 2.42
N ARG A 78 -5.82 30.40 1.25
CA ARG A 78 -5.58 31.54 0.34
C ARG A 78 -6.89 32.14 -0.17
N LEU A 79 -7.87 31.32 -0.54
CA LEU A 79 -9.19 31.80 -0.97
C LEU A 79 -9.91 32.54 0.16
N GLU A 80 -9.82 32.05 1.40
CA GLU A 80 -10.39 32.73 2.55
C GLU A 80 -9.71 34.08 2.82
N ALA A 81 -8.38 34.15 2.72
CA ALA A 81 -7.63 35.39 2.84
C ALA A 81 -8.06 36.41 1.76
N LEU A 82 -8.22 35.97 0.50
CA LEU A 82 -8.71 36.83 -0.58
C LEU A 82 -10.14 37.34 -0.31
N ARG A 83 -11.05 36.47 0.14
CA ARG A 83 -12.41 36.88 0.52
C ARG A 83 -12.43 37.87 1.68
N ALA A 84 -11.51 37.73 2.65
CA ALA A 84 -11.39 38.68 3.75
C ALA A 84 -10.95 40.06 3.24
N ILE A 85 -9.99 40.10 2.29
CA ILE A 85 -9.57 41.33 1.62
C ILE A 85 -10.76 41.96 0.87
N GLU A 86 -11.50 41.18 0.08
CA GLU A 86 -12.68 41.66 -0.65
C GLU A 86 -13.75 42.27 0.27
N ARG A 87 -14.03 41.64 1.42
CA ARG A 87 -14.97 42.17 2.42
C ARG A 87 -14.49 43.43 3.12
N SER A 88 -13.18 43.60 3.27
CA SER A 88 -12.57 44.77 3.90
C SER A 88 -12.49 45.98 2.98
N MET A 89 -12.72 45.82 1.67
CA MET A 89 -12.76 46.95 0.74
C MET A 89 -14.08 47.73 0.93
N PRO A 90 -14.01 49.04 1.25
CA PRO A 90 -15.23 49.83 1.45
C PRO A 90 -16.04 49.91 0.15
N SER A 91 -17.34 49.62 0.24
CA SER A 91 -18.28 49.89 -0.86
C SER A 91 -18.23 51.39 -1.16
N ARG A 92 -17.82 51.75 -2.38
CA ARG A 92 -17.78 53.12 -2.88
C ARG A 92 -19.07 53.86 -2.46
N PRO A 93 -18.98 55.01 -1.75
CA PRO A 93 -20.17 55.69 -1.25
C PRO A 93 -21.05 56.10 -2.43
N PRO A 94 -22.40 56.00 -2.29
CA PRO A 94 -23.31 56.44 -3.33
C PRO A 94 -23.10 57.93 -3.59
N ARG A 95 -22.94 58.29 -4.87
CA ARG A 95 -22.98 59.69 -5.34
C ARG A 95 -24.42 60.13 -5.53
#